data_AF-A0A8B6G578-F1
#
_entry.id   AF-A0A8B6G578-F1
#
_cell.length_a   1.000
_cell.length_b   1.000
_cell.length_c   1.000
_cell.angle_alpha   90.00
_cell.angle_beta   90.00
_cell.angle_gamma   90.00
#
_symmetry.space_group_name_H-M   'P 1'
#
loop_
_entity.id
_entity.type
_entity.pdbx_description
1 polymer ?
#
loop_
_entity_poly.entity_id
_entity_poly.type
_entity_poly.pdbx_seq_one_letter_code
_entity_poly.pdbx_strand_id
1 'polypeptide(L)'
;MGQRRRTPKLSCSDYRVLMNLLSRREVIPVKERNSLEKRLYKKISHFNFGTQSIIDPYLGKQMNRITIDGKIVLPWEELEKCIEKFYALSKADGARKLYHQIKEHYFGIGEPMIQRYISNNDMQRQKRPLFSNKAPLIPVDAKKNGKTPS
;
A
#
# COMPACT_ATOMS: atom_id res chain seq x y z
N MET A 1 -24.64 9.85 -2.91
CA MET A 1 -23.26 10.20 -2.48
C MET A 1 -22.72 9.10 -1.59
N GLY A 2 -21.89 8.20 -2.11
CA GLY A 2 -21.32 7.11 -1.31
C GLY A 2 -20.30 7.67 -0.34
N GLN A 3 -20.52 7.53 0.96
CA GLN A 3 -19.48 7.81 1.95
C GLN A 3 -18.25 7.01 1.52
N ARG A 4 -17.12 7.68 1.25
CA ARG A 4 -15.83 7.03 1.05
C ARG A 4 -15.55 6.22 2.32
N ARG A 5 -15.91 4.93 2.33
CA ARG A 5 -15.66 4.05 3.47
C ARG A 5 -14.17 4.11 3.73
N ARG A 6 -13.79 4.79 4.82
CA ARG A 6 -12.38 4.91 5.21
C ARG A 6 -11.86 3.49 5.41
N THR A 7 -10.67 3.22 4.90
CA THR A 7 -10.05 1.91 5.01
C THR A 7 -9.85 1.59 6.49
N PRO A 8 -10.20 0.38 6.95
CA PRO A 8 -10.04 0.04 8.35
C PRO A 8 -8.56 -0.02 8.64
N LYS A 9 -8.05 0.98 9.35
CA LYS A 9 -6.68 0.94 9.89
C LYS A 9 -6.65 -0.13 10.98
N LEU A 10 -5.87 -1.18 10.76
CA LEU A 10 -5.62 -2.27 11.69
C LEU A 10 -4.14 -2.30 12.00
N SER A 11 -3.77 -2.18 13.27
CA SER A 11 -2.43 -2.53 13.75
C SER A 11 -2.23 -4.04 13.72
N CYS A 12 -0.99 -4.51 13.86
CA CYS A 12 -0.69 -5.92 14.04
C CYS A 12 -1.46 -6.54 15.22
N SER A 13 -1.64 -5.80 16.32
CA SER A 13 -2.44 -6.24 17.47
C SER A 13 -3.93 -6.35 17.13
N ASP A 14 -4.50 -5.32 16.49
CA ASP A 14 -5.88 -5.33 16.02
C ASP A 14 -6.13 -6.48 15.04
N TYR A 15 -5.18 -6.71 14.14
CA TYR A 15 -5.23 -7.77 13.13
C TYR A 15 -5.29 -9.15 13.77
N ARG A 16 -4.41 -9.44 14.74
CA ARG A 16 -4.39 -10.72 15.45
C ARG A 16 -5.69 -10.99 16.20
N VAL A 17 -6.20 -9.99 16.93
CA VAL A 17 -7.45 -10.17 17.67
C VAL A 17 -8.63 -10.29 16.70
N LEU A 18 -8.66 -9.51 15.62
CA LEU A 18 -9.69 -9.62 14.60
C LEU A 18 -9.68 -11.00 13.94
N MET A 19 -8.50 -11.54 13.61
CA MET A 19 -8.36 -12.89 13.06
C MET A 19 -8.95 -13.94 14.00
N ASN A 20 -8.65 -13.82 15.30
CA ASN A 20 -9.20 -14.71 16.32
C ASN A 20 -10.71 -14.57 16.42
N LEU A 21 -11.25 -13.35 16.40
CA LEU A 21 -12.70 -13.11 16.46
C LEU A 21 -13.42 -13.68 15.24
N LEU A 22 -12.86 -13.55 14.04
CA LEU A 22 -13.44 -14.11 12.82
C LEU A 22 -13.30 -15.63 12.73
N SER A 23 -12.32 -16.21 13.41
CA SER A 23 -12.11 -17.67 13.46
C SER A 23 -12.97 -18.35 14.53
N ARG A 24 -13.50 -17.59 15.50
CA ARG A 24 -14.39 -18.14 16.53
C ARG A 24 -15.75 -18.47 15.93
N ARG A 25 -16.29 -19.63 16.33
CA ARG A 25 -17.66 -20.04 16.00
C ARG A 25 -18.70 -19.38 16.91
N GLU A 26 -18.30 -19.02 18.14
CA GLU A 26 -19.20 -18.47 19.15
C GLU A 26 -18.98 -16.97 19.35
N VAL A 27 -20.09 -16.23 19.42
CA VAL A 27 -20.10 -14.78 19.64
C VAL A 27 -19.98 -14.48 21.14
N ILE A 28 -18.91 -13.79 21.52
CA ILE A 28 -18.69 -13.37 22.92
C ILE A 28 -19.82 -12.41 23.34
N PRO A 29 -20.50 -12.60 24.48
CA PRO A 29 -21.49 -11.67 25.00
C PRO A 29 -20.92 -10.25 25.20
N VAL A 30 -21.70 -9.20 24.92
CA VAL A 30 -21.23 -7.80 24.96
C VAL A 30 -20.66 -7.40 26.32
N LYS A 31 -21.19 -7.97 27.42
CA LYS A 31 -20.78 -7.70 28.79
C LYS A 31 -19.37 -8.22 29.10
N GLU A 32 -18.95 -9.29 28.45
CA GLU A 32 -17.65 -9.95 28.67
C GLU A 32 -16.54 -9.40 27.76
N ARG A 33 -16.90 -8.59 26.76
CA ARG A 33 -15.94 -8.04 25.80
C ARG A 33 -15.05 -6.98 26.42
N ASN A 34 -13.75 -7.07 26.16
CA ASN A 34 -12.82 -6.00 26.46
C ASN A 34 -13.03 -4.78 25.51
N SER A 35 -12.39 -3.65 25.81
CA SER A 35 -12.53 -2.41 25.03
C SER A 35 -12.10 -2.58 23.57
N LEU A 36 -11.05 -3.37 23.32
CA LEU A 36 -10.52 -3.65 21.99
C LEU A 36 -11.50 -4.51 21.16
N GLU A 37 -12.07 -5.55 21.76
CA GLU A 37 -13.09 -6.42 21.17
C GLU A 37 -14.35 -5.62 20.84
N LYS A 38 -14.84 -4.76 21.75
CA LYS A 38 -15.98 -3.88 21.46
C LYS A 38 -15.73 -3.01 20.22
N ARG A 39 -14.54 -2.43 20.10
CA ARG A 39 -14.12 -1.64 18.93
C ARG A 39 -14.02 -2.49 17.66
N LEU A 40 -13.49 -3.71 17.74
CA LEU A 40 -13.37 -4.62 16.61
C LEU A 40 -14.72 -5.17 16.15
N TYR A 41 -15.62 -5.55 17.05
CA TYR A 41 -16.99 -5.94 16.71
C TYR A 41 -17.75 -4.81 15.99
N LYS A 42 -17.53 -3.56 16.40
CA LYS A 42 -18.05 -2.41 15.65
C LYS A 42 -17.44 -2.36 14.24
N LYS A 43 -16.14 -2.61 14.06
CA LYS A 43 -15.57 -2.71 12.71
C LYS A 43 -16.17 -3.88 11.91
N ILE A 44 -16.33 -5.05 12.51
CA ILE A 44 -16.97 -6.23 11.88
C ILE A 44 -18.39 -5.91 11.41
N SER A 45 -19.17 -5.14 12.16
CA SER A 45 -20.51 -4.76 11.72
C SER A 45 -20.54 -3.73 10.59
N HIS A 46 -19.47 -2.95 10.41
CA HIS A 46 -19.40 -1.89 9.38
C HIS A 46 -18.73 -2.36 8.08
N PHE A 47 -17.92 -3.42 8.13
CA PHE A 47 -17.16 -3.94 7.00
C PHE A 47 -17.42 -5.43 6.85
N ASN A 48 -17.54 -5.89 5.61
CA ASN A 48 -17.74 -7.30 5.27
C ASN A 48 -16.41 -8.07 5.41
N PHE A 49 -15.92 -8.20 6.64
CA PHE A 49 -14.73 -8.99 6.92
C PHE A 49 -15.01 -10.48 6.74
N GLY A 50 -14.09 -11.17 6.09
CA GLY A 50 -14.03 -12.61 6.00
C GLY A 50 -12.61 -13.12 6.28
N THR A 51 -12.46 -14.44 6.35
CA THR A 51 -11.17 -15.11 6.42
C THR A 51 -11.07 -16.10 5.27
N GLN A 52 -9.94 -16.08 4.57
CA GLN A 52 -9.68 -16.97 3.45
C GLN A 52 -8.24 -17.50 3.50
N SER A 53 -8.07 -18.77 3.14
CA SER A 53 -6.75 -19.36 2.92
C SER A 53 -6.31 -19.00 1.51
N ILE A 54 -5.30 -18.15 1.38
CA ILE A 54 -4.84 -17.61 0.09
C ILE A 54 -3.32 -17.58 0.04
N ILE A 55 -2.77 -17.67 -1.16
CA ILE A 55 -1.35 -17.42 -1.40
C ILE A 55 -1.15 -15.91 -1.40
N ASP A 56 -0.52 -15.39 -0.35
CA ASP A 56 -0.28 -13.95 -0.22
C ASP A 56 0.71 -13.49 -1.32
N PRO A 57 0.31 -12.59 -2.25
CA PRO A 57 1.18 -12.13 -3.33
C PRO A 57 2.49 -11.49 -2.85
N TYR A 58 2.47 -10.86 -1.68
CA TYR A 58 3.65 -10.25 -1.06
C TYR A 58 4.52 -11.31 -0.39
N LEU A 59 3.98 -12.34 0.27
CA LEU A 59 4.81 -13.34 0.98
C LEU A 59 5.14 -14.59 0.14
N GLY A 60 4.40 -14.85 -0.93
CA GLY A 60 4.52 -16.06 -1.75
C GLY A 60 4.17 -17.34 -1.00
N LYS A 61 3.43 -17.23 0.12
CA LYS A 61 3.10 -18.35 1.01
C LYS A 61 1.60 -18.43 1.22
N GLN A 62 1.08 -19.65 1.26
CA GLN A 62 -0.31 -19.89 1.64
C GLN A 62 -0.50 -19.59 3.13
N MET A 63 -1.47 -18.74 3.44
CA MET A 63 -1.82 -18.38 4.81
C MET A 63 -3.26 -17.90 4.91
N ASN A 64 -3.82 -18.02 6.10
CA ASN A 64 -5.15 -17.50 6.38
C ASN A 64 -5.04 -15.98 6.57
N ARG A 65 -5.69 -15.23 5.69
CA ARG A 65 -5.72 -13.76 5.71
C ARG A 65 -7.13 -13.26 5.95
N ILE A 66 -7.21 -12.09 6.57
CA ILE A 66 -8.44 -11.31 6.68
C ILE A 66 -8.70 -10.65 5.32
N THR A 67 -9.93 -10.78 4.81
CA THR A 67 -10.35 -10.23 3.52
C THR A 67 -11.54 -9.29 3.67
N ILE A 68 -11.63 -8.27 2.82
CA ILE A 68 -12.83 -7.45 2.59
C ILE A 68 -13.11 -7.47 1.09
N ASP A 69 -14.33 -7.83 0.70
CA ASP A 69 -14.76 -7.91 -0.70
C ASP A 69 -13.77 -8.72 -1.57
N GLY A 70 -13.29 -9.86 -1.04
CA GLY A 70 -12.33 -10.75 -1.70
C GLY A 70 -10.87 -10.26 -1.74
N LYS A 71 -10.58 -9.09 -1.17
CA LYS A 71 -9.23 -8.49 -1.15
C LYS A 71 -8.58 -8.57 0.23
N ILE A 72 -7.28 -8.79 0.24
CA ILE A 72 -6.46 -8.95 1.45
C ILE A 72 -6.40 -7.64 2.22
N VAL A 73 -6.73 -7.69 3.50
CA VAL A 73 -6.45 -6.60 4.43
C VAL A 73 -5.07 -6.85 5.03
N LEU A 74 -4.19 -5.86 4.94
CA LEU A 74 -2.89 -5.88 5.62
C LEU A 74 -2.93 -5.03 6.89
N PRO A 75 -2.17 -5.41 7.93
CA PRO A 75 -1.88 -4.50 9.03
C PRO A 75 -1.05 -3.32 8.50
N TRP A 76 -1.22 -2.13 9.07
CA TRP A 76 -0.58 -0.91 8.56
C TRP A 76 0.96 -1.01 8.64
N GLU A 77 1.49 -1.79 9.57
CA GLU A 77 2.92 -2.04 9.74
C GLU A 77 3.53 -2.89 8.61
N GLU A 78 2.73 -3.74 7.94
CA GLU A 78 3.19 -4.55 6.80
C GLU A 78 3.05 -3.81 5.46
N LEU A 79 2.34 -2.68 5.45
CA LEU A 79 1.98 -1.97 4.23
C LEU A 79 3.20 -1.40 3.50
N GLU A 80 4.15 -0.79 4.21
CA GLU A 80 5.36 -0.25 3.58
C GLU A 80 6.20 -1.35 2.94
N LYS A 81 6.39 -2.48 3.63
CA LYS A 81 7.12 -3.63 3.10
C LYS A 81 6.43 -4.25 1.88
N CYS A 82 5.10 -4.26 1.88
CA CYS A 82 4.31 -4.67 0.72
C CYS A 82 4.60 -3.76 -0.47
N ILE A 83 4.50 -2.43 -0.29
CA ILE A 83 4.76 -1.46 -1.37
C ILE A 83 6.19 -1.60 -1.88
N GLU A 84 7.17 -1.74 -0.98
CA GLU A 84 8.58 -1.94 -1.33
C GLU A 84 8.79 -3.11 -2.28
N LYS A 85 8.20 -4.27 -1.96
CA LYS A 85 8.37 -5.48 -2.77
C LYS A 85 7.69 -5.36 -4.12
N PHE A 86 6.49 -4.80 -4.18
CA PHE A 86 5.83 -4.52 -5.47
C PHE A 86 6.62 -3.50 -6.30
N TYR A 87 7.21 -2.48 -5.67
CA TYR A 87 8.09 -1.52 -6.33
C TYR A 87 9.33 -2.19 -6.94
N ALA A 88 9.97 -3.10 -6.20
CA ALA A 88 11.11 -3.87 -6.69
C ALA A 88 10.73 -4.79 -7.87
N LEU A 89 9.60 -5.51 -7.77
CA LEU A 89 9.11 -6.42 -8.82
C LEU A 89 8.72 -5.69 -10.10
N SER A 90 8.15 -4.48 -9.98
CA SER A 90 7.71 -3.66 -11.11
C SER A 90 8.82 -2.79 -11.73
N LYS A 91 10.08 -3.00 -11.32
CA LYS A 91 11.26 -2.26 -11.81
C LYS A 91 11.10 -0.73 -11.66
N ALA A 92 10.64 -0.28 -10.49
CA ALA A 92 10.47 1.15 -10.18
C ALA A 92 9.43 1.87 -11.04
N ASP A 93 8.33 1.19 -11.36
CA ASP A 93 7.18 1.82 -12.01
C ASP A 93 6.55 2.92 -11.12
N GLY A 94 5.88 3.89 -11.74
CA GLY A 94 5.26 5.01 -11.02
C GLY A 94 4.11 4.58 -10.10
N ALA A 95 3.80 5.43 -9.11
CA ALA A 95 2.78 5.17 -8.08
C ALA A 95 1.43 4.70 -8.65
N ARG A 96 0.98 5.27 -9.77
CA ARG A 96 -0.27 4.89 -10.42
C ARG A 96 -0.28 3.43 -10.88
N LYS A 97 0.77 2.98 -11.58
CA LYS A 97 0.86 1.60 -12.06
C LYS A 97 0.91 0.61 -10.89
N LEU A 98 1.71 0.93 -9.88
CA LEU A 98 1.79 0.16 -8.64
C LEU A 98 0.45 0.08 -7.92
N TYR A 99 -0.29 1.19 -7.85
CA TYR A 99 -1.64 1.20 -7.29
C TYR A 99 -2.56 0.23 -8.04
N HIS A 100 -2.52 0.22 -9.37
CA HIS A 100 -3.33 -0.69 -10.17
C HIS A 100 -2.99 -2.17 -9.94
N GLN A 101 -1.72 -2.51 -9.72
CA GLN A 101 -1.31 -3.88 -9.39
C GLN A 101 -1.72 -4.26 -7.96
N ILE A 102 -1.46 -3.38 -6.99
CA ILE A 102 -1.70 -3.67 -5.58
C ILE A 102 -3.20 -3.73 -5.26
N LYS A 103 -4.03 -2.85 -5.87
CA LYS A 103 -5.47 -2.78 -5.56
C LYS A 103 -6.26 -4.01 -5.99
N GLU A 104 -5.72 -4.84 -6.89
CA GLU A 104 -6.36 -6.09 -7.32
C GLU A 104 -6.34 -7.11 -6.19
N HIS A 105 -5.24 -7.14 -5.42
CA HIS A 105 -5.05 -8.10 -4.34
C HIS A 105 -5.36 -7.53 -2.95
N TYR A 106 -5.06 -6.25 -2.71
CA TYR A 106 -5.10 -5.67 -1.38
C TYR A 106 -6.20 -4.63 -1.24
N PHE A 107 -6.89 -4.68 -0.10
CA PHE A 107 -7.90 -3.72 0.28
C PHE A 107 -7.26 -2.51 0.96
N GLY A 108 -7.65 -1.33 0.51
CA GLY A 108 -7.42 -0.09 1.24
C GLY A 108 -6.03 0.54 1.14
N ILE A 109 -5.22 0.06 0.19
CA ILE A 109 -3.98 0.73 -0.21
C ILE A 109 -4.34 1.77 -1.28
N GLY A 110 -4.09 3.05 -0.97
CA GLY A 110 -4.39 4.16 -1.88
C GLY A 110 -3.15 4.64 -2.66
N GLU A 111 -3.36 5.13 -3.87
CA GLU A 111 -2.30 5.77 -4.66
C GLU A 111 -1.55 6.88 -3.90
N PRO A 112 -2.19 7.78 -3.13
CA PRO A 112 -1.46 8.81 -2.37
C PRO A 112 -0.48 8.23 -1.34
N MET A 113 -0.79 7.06 -0.79
CA MET A 113 0.06 6.36 0.18
C MET A 113 1.29 5.76 -0.50
N ILE A 114 1.10 5.15 -1.68
CA ILE A 114 2.19 4.65 -2.52
C ILE A 114 3.07 5.80 -2.99
N GLN A 115 2.47 6.90 -3.46
CA GLN A 115 3.22 8.09 -3.87
C GLN A 115 4.04 8.66 -2.72
N ARG A 116 3.48 8.73 -1.50
CA ARG A 116 4.21 9.18 -0.30
C ARG A 116 5.40 8.27 0.00
N TYR A 117 5.22 6.95 -0.09
CA TYR A 117 6.29 5.98 0.11
C TYR A 117 7.43 6.17 -0.91
N ILE A 118 7.11 6.29 -2.20
CA ILE A 118 8.10 6.52 -3.28
C ILE A 118 8.81 7.87 -3.09
N SER A 119 8.06 8.93 -2.76
CA SER A 119 8.61 10.26 -2.56
C SER A 119 9.54 10.35 -1.34
N ASN A 120 9.34 9.53 -0.31
CA ASN A 120 10.13 9.55 0.92
C ASN A 120 11.36 8.62 0.88
N ASN A 121 11.42 7.67 -0.05
CA ASN A 121 12.57 6.80 -0.21
C ASN A 121 13.61 7.44 -1.15
N ASP A 122 14.65 8.02 -0.57
CA ASP A 122 15.75 8.64 -1.32
C ASP A 122 16.47 7.66 -2.27
N MET A 123 16.56 6.38 -1.88
CA MET A 123 17.10 5.31 -2.74
C MET A 123 16.25 5.09 -4.01
N GLN A 124 14.95 5.41 -3.97
CA GLN A 124 14.02 5.23 -5.09
C GLN A 124 13.91 6.48 -5.96
N ARG A 125 14.23 7.68 -5.43
CA ARG A 125 14.36 8.92 -6.22
C ARG A 125 15.56 8.87 -7.18
N GLN A 126 16.63 8.16 -6.83
CA GLN A 126 17.91 8.23 -7.54
C GLN A 126 18.02 7.46 -8.87
N LYS A 127 17.05 6.62 -9.27
CA LYS A 127 17.20 5.82 -10.49
C LYS A 127 15.94 5.85 -11.34
N ARG A 128 15.73 6.95 -12.06
CA ARG A 128 15.23 6.81 -13.43
C ARG A 128 16.45 6.51 -14.32
N PRO A 129 16.57 5.31 -14.91
CA PRO A 129 17.68 4.98 -15.82
C PRO A 129 17.81 5.99 -16.98
N LEU A 130 16.67 6.59 -17.37
CA LEU A 130 16.55 7.68 -18.33
C LEU A 130 17.38 8.94 -17.99
N PHE A 131 17.77 9.13 -16.72
CA PHE A 131 18.58 10.26 -16.28
C PHE A 131 19.97 9.85 -15.77
N SER A 132 20.21 8.56 -15.49
CA SER A 132 21.55 8.08 -15.14
C SER A 132 22.47 7.92 -16.37
N ASN A 133 21.90 7.73 -17.56
CA ASN A 133 22.64 7.59 -18.82
C ASN A 133 22.74 8.88 -19.64
N LYS A 134 22.29 10.02 -19.11
CA LYS A 134 22.49 11.30 -19.79
C LYS A 134 23.87 11.81 -19.46
N ALA A 135 24.68 12.08 -20.48
CA ALA A 135 25.89 12.87 -20.32
C ALA A 135 25.54 14.17 -19.57
N PRO A 136 26.44 14.69 -18.72
CA PRO A 136 26.25 15.98 -18.08
C PRO A 136 25.81 16.99 -19.15
N LEU A 137 24.71 17.71 -18.92
CA LEU A 137 24.30 18.79 -19.81
C LEU A 137 25.42 19.83 -19.79
N ILE A 138 26.23 19.87 -20.85
CA ILE A 138 27.23 20.91 -21.05
C ILE A 138 26.45 22.16 -21.48
N PRO A 139 26.50 23.28 -20.73
CA PRO A 139 25.91 24.51 -21.18
C PRO A 139 26.54 24.91 -22.52
N VAL A 140 25.69 25.12 -23.53
CA VAL A 140 26.14 25.69 -24.80
C VAL A 140 26.15 27.20 -24.62
N ASP A 141 27.34 27.78 -24.51
CA ASP A 141 27.49 29.22 -24.54
C ASP A 141 27.09 29.75 -25.92
N ALA A 142 26.03 30.57 -25.95
CA ALA A 142 25.68 31.32 -27.14
C ALA A 142 26.81 32.33 -27.42
N LYS A 143 27.71 32.02 -28.35
CA LYS A 143 28.68 33.00 -28.84
C LYS A 143 27.90 34.17 -29.45
N LYS A 144 28.05 35.34 -28.86
CA LYS A 144 27.58 36.61 -29.42
C LYS A 144 28.34 36.81 -30.73
N ASN A 145 27.69 36.59 -31.88
CA ASN A 145 28.25 36.89 -33.19
C ASN A 145 28.42 38.41 -33.32
N GLY A 146 29.54 38.93 -32.85
CA GLY A 146 29.98 40.29 -33.08
C GLY A 146 30.79 40.35 -34.36
N LYS A 147 30.19 40.88 -35.44
CA LYS A 147 30.73 41.86 -36.41
C LYS A 147 30.00 41.74 -37.75
N THR A 148 29.07 42.65 -38.00
CA THR A 148 28.70 43.09 -39.35
C THR A 148 29.80 44.02 -39.87
N PRO A 149 30.43 43.74 -41.03
CA PRO A 149 31.26 44.72 -41.70
C PRO A 149 30.39 45.61 -42.59
N SER A 150 30.48 46.92 -42.41
CA SER A 150 30.14 47.94 -43.41
C SER A 150 30.98 49.17 -43.12
#